data_AF-A0A060C2H5-F1
#
_entry.id   AF-A0A060C2H5-F1
#
_cell.length_a   1.000
_cell.length_b   1.000
_cell.length_c   1.000
_cell.angle_alpha   90.00
_cell.angle_beta   90.00
_cell.angle_gamma   90.00
#
_symmetry.space_group_name_H-M   'P 1'
#
loop_
_entity.id
_entity.type
_entity.pdbx_description
1 polymer ?
#
loop_
_entity_poly.entity_id
_entity_poly.type
_entity_poly.pdbx_seq_one_letter_code
_entity_poly.pdbx_strand_id
1 'polypeptide(L)'
;MWDLEHTPAEMRPLLLHYHPLVIYRFQVLKQADVVLAMFLQGDQFAPEAKRRDFEYYDPITTGDSTLSAVVQSIVAAEVGYQGMAMRYFLSGLYVDLADLHA
;
A
#
# COMPACT_ATOMS: atom_id res chain seq x y z
N MET A 1 10.83 4.38 -10.79
CA MET A 1 9.74 3.54 -10.27
C MET A 1 10.11 2.08 -10.46
N TRP A 2 9.76 1.19 -9.52
CA TRP A 2 9.90 -0.26 -9.74
C TRP A 2 8.76 -0.76 -10.63
N ASP A 3 9.03 -1.69 -11.53
CA ASP A 3 8.01 -2.26 -12.41
C ASP A 3 7.24 -3.39 -11.69
N LEU A 4 6.29 -3.00 -10.85
CA LEU A 4 5.48 -3.97 -10.09
C LEU A 4 4.61 -4.82 -11.02
N GLU A 5 4.03 -4.22 -12.07
CA GLU A 5 3.14 -4.90 -13.01
C GLU A 5 3.78 -6.13 -13.65
N HIS A 6 5.05 -6.02 -14.05
CA HIS A 6 5.79 -7.13 -14.68
C HIS A 6 6.67 -7.93 -13.71
N THR A 7 6.65 -7.64 -12.40
CA THR A 7 7.38 -8.44 -11.42
C THR A 7 6.64 -9.76 -11.16
N PRO A 8 7.27 -10.93 -11.39
CA PRO A 8 6.65 -12.23 -11.12
C PRO A 8 6.19 -12.39 -9.66
N ALA A 9 5.11 -13.12 -9.43
CA ALA A 9 4.54 -13.30 -8.10
C ALA A 9 5.52 -13.99 -7.15
N GLU A 10 6.28 -14.96 -7.64
CA GLU A 10 7.33 -15.70 -6.92
C GLU A 10 8.55 -14.86 -6.55
N MET A 11 8.66 -13.64 -7.07
CA MET A 11 9.71 -12.68 -6.72
C MET A 11 9.22 -11.63 -5.70
N ARG A 12 8.04 -11.84 -5.12
CA ARG A 12 7.48 -11.04 -4.03
C ARG A 12 7.41 -11.89 -2.76
N PRO A 13 7.70 -11.32 -1.58
CA PRO A 13 8.05 -9.92 -1.29
C PRO A 13 9.45 -9.52 -1.80
N LEU A 14 9.61 -8.34 -2.39
CA LEU A 14 10.86 -7.95 -3.07
C LEU A 14 12.11 -8.07 -2.19
N LEU A 15 11.98 -7.75 -0.89
CA LEU A 15 13.08 -7.80 0.08
C LEU A 15 13.69 -9.20 0.24
N LEU A 16 12.94 -10.26 -0.06
CA LEU A 16 13.43 -11.64 0.02
C LEU A 16 14.18 -12.10 -1.23
N HIS A 17 14.02 -11.40 -2.36
CA HIS A 17 14.55 -11.81 -3.66
C HIS A 17 15.57 -10.83 -4.26
N TYR A 18 15.56 -9.57 -3.81
CA TYR A 18 16.46 -8.54 -4.31
C TYR A 18 17.27 -7.91 -3.19
N HIS A 19 18.55 -7.65 -3.46
CA HIS A 19 19.42 -6.98 -2.51
C HIS A 19 18.89 -5.57 -2.20
N PRO A 20 18.88 -5.10 -0.93
CA PRO A 20 18.31 -3.80 -0.57
C PRO A 20 18.86 -2.61 -1.37
N LEU A 21 20.16 -2.62 -1.69
CA LEU A 21 20.79 -1.57 -2.53
C LEU A 21 20.24 -1.50 -3.97
N VAL A 22 19.58 -2.56 -4.45
CA VAL A 22 18.83 -2.51 -5.71
C VAL A 22 17.50 -1.81 -5.45
N ILE A 23 16.70 -2.30 -4.51
CA ILE A 23 15.34 -1.83 -4.23
C ILE A 23 15.30 -0.35 -3.85
N TYR A 24 16.21 0.11 -2.99
CA TYR A 24 16.23 1.48 -2.46
C TYR A 24 16.50 2.58 -3.50
N ARG A 25 16.88 2.20 -4.73
CA ARG A 25 17.07 3.13 -5.84
C ARG A 25 15.78 3.37 -6.64
N PHE A 26 14.73 2.63 -6.34
CA PHE A 26 13.44 2.71 -7.02
C PHE A 26 12.37 3.29 -6.10
N GLN A 27 11.38 3.94 -6.73
CA GLN A 27 10.14 4.30 -6.05
C GLN A 27 9.29 3.02 -5.94
N VAL A 28 9.33 2.43 -4.75
CA VAL A 28 8.52 1.29 -4.32
C VAL A 28 8.45 1.32 -2.79
N LEU A 29 7.28 1.08 -2.24
CA LEU A 29 7.03 1.10 -0.80
C LEU A 29 6.62 -0.28 -0.33
N LYS A 30 7.21 -0.73 0.79
CA LYS A 30 6.80 -1.97 1.45
C LYS A 30 5.37 -1.88 2.00
N GLN A 31 5.04 -0.70 2.53
CA GLN A 31 3.80 -0.43 3.25
C GLN A 31 3.46 1.07 3.18
N ALA A 32 2.25 1.44 3.61
CA ALA A 32 1.82 2.83 3.72
C ALA A 32 2.84 3.71 4.48
N ASP A 33 3.24 4.81 3.83
CA ASP A 33 4.15 5.83 4.38
C ASP A 33 3.47 7.22 4.37
N VAL A 34 3.49 7.94 3.25
CA VAL A 34 2.73 9.21 3.12
C VAL A 34 1.24 8.99 3.36
N VAL A 35 0.69 7.86 2.89
CA VAL A 35 -0.71 7.47 3.16
C VAL A 35 -0.96 7.26 4.65
N LEU A 36 0.02 6.76 5.41
CA LEU A 36 -0.07 6.66 6.86
C LEU A 36 -0.07 8.05 7.52
N ALA A 37 0.75 8.99 7.05
CA ALA A 37 0.73 10.36 7.55
C ALA A 37 -0.65 11.03 7.33
N MET A 38 -1.26 10.81 6.17
CA MET A 38 -2.61 11.31 5.87
C MET A 38 -3.70 10.67 6.74
N PHE A 39 -3.51 9.42 7.16
CA PHE A 39 -4.40 8.79 8.12
C PHE A 39 -4.21 9.38 9.53
N LEU A 40 -2.96 9.48 10.01
CA LEU A 40 -2.65 9.92 11.37
C LEU A 40 -2.90 11.42 11.61
N GLN A 41 -2.79 12.25 10.58
CA GLN A 41 -2.95 13.72 10.65
C GLN A 41 -3.96 14.20 9.61
N GLY A 42 -5.04 13.44 9.41
CA GLY A 42 -5.95 13.65 8.29
C GLY A 42 -6.68 14.99 8.26
N ASP A 43 -6.77 15.70 9.38
CA ASP A 43 -7.31 17.06 9.48
C ASP A 43 -6.35 18.14 8.95
N GLN A 44 -5.06 17.81 8.82
CA GLN A 44 -4.02 18.71 8.32
C GLN A 44 -3.91 18.72 6.78
N PHE A 45 -4.67 17.87 6.08
CA PHE A 45 -4.62 17.73 4.63
C PHE A 45 -5.96 18.07 3.99
N ALA A 46 -5.93 18.89 2.94
CA ALA A 46 -7.10 19.11 2.10
C ALA A 46 -7.54 17.78 1.45
N PRO A 47 -8.86 17.52 1.31
CA PRO A 47 -9.37 16.28 0.71
C PRO A 47 -8.79 15.99 -0.69
N GLU A 48 -8.59 17.02 -1.51
CA GLU A 48 -8.03 16.90 -2.87
C GLU A 48 -6.55 16.52 -2.83
N ALA A 49 -5.80 17.03 -1.85
CA ALA A 49 -4.41 16.65 -1.64
C ALA A 49 -4.33 15.17 -1.20
N LYS A 50 -5.19 14.76 -0.26
CA LYS A 50 -5.25 13.35 0.16
C LYS A 50 -5.49 12.40 -1.00
N ARG A 51 -6.45 12.76 -1.86
CA ARG A 51 -6.79 11.95 -3.03
C ARG A 51 -5.63 11.83 -4.00
N ARG A 52 -4.96 12.94 -4.32
CA ARG A 52 -3.80 12.95 -5.21
C ARG A 52 -2.65 12.11 -4.67
N ASP A 53 -2.35 12.24 -3.39
CA ASP A 53 -1.27 11.48 -2.75
C ASP A 53 -1.63 9.99 -2.68
N PHE A 54 -2.89 9.65 -2.37
CA PHE A 54 -3.36 8.26 -2.42
C PHE A 54 -3.21 7.67 -3.83
N GLU A 55 -3.69 8.36 -4.86
CA GLU A 55 -3.56 7.93 -6.27
C GLU A 55 -2.10 7.75 -6.73
N TYR A 56 -1.17 8.50 -6.13
CA TYR A 56 0.25 8.39 -6.43
C TYR A 56 0.95 7.25 -5.68
N TYR A 57 0.73 7.13 -4.37
CA TYR A 57 1.48 6.21 -3.51
C TYR A 57 0.88 4.81 -3.45
N ASP A 58 -0.44 4.66 -3.62
CA ASP A 58 -1.12 3.36 -3.57
C ASP A 58 -0.58 2.39 -4.65
N PRO A 59 -0.43 2.78 -5.94
CA PRO A 59 0.05 1.86 -6.98
C PRO A 59 1.50 1.41 -6.82
N ILE A 60 2.32 2.16 -6.07
CA ILE A 60 3.74 1.83 -5.81
C ILE A 60 3.96 1.17 -4.45
N THR A 61 2.89 0.89 -3.70
CA THR A 61 2.95 0.20 -2.41
C THR A 61 2.67 -1.29 -2.61
N THR A 62 3.61 -2.15 -2.23
CA THR A 62 3.51 -3.61 -2.44
C THR A 62 2.54 -4.28 -1.49
N GLY A 63 2.32 -3.72 -0.31
CA GLY A 63 1.47 -4.34 0.71
C GLY A 63 2.14 -5.54 1.40
N ASP A 64 3.47 -5.66 1.33
CA ASP A 64 4.27 -6.74 1.95
C ASP A 64 4.34 -6.64 3.50
N SER A 65 3.44 -5.86 4.10
CA SER A 65 3.26 -5.70 5.53
C SER A 65 1.78 -5.70 5.85
N THR A 66 1.38 -6.49 6.83
CA THR A 66 -0.01 -6.58 7.31
C THR A 66 -0.57 -5.23 7.74
N LEU A 67 0.28 -4.29 8.17
CA LEU A 67 -0.11 -2.93 8.55
C LEU A 67 -0.58 -2.06 7.37
N SER A 68 -0.22 -2.40 6.13
CA SER A 68 -0.51 -1.53 4.98
C SER A 68 -2.01 -1.52 4.62
N ALA A 69 -2.63 -2.71 4.61
CA ALA A 69 -3.99 -2.88 4.11
C ALA A 69 -5.02 -2.07 4.91
N VAL A 70 -4.89 -2.01 6.25
CA VAL A 70 -5.84 -1.25 7.09
C VAL A 70 -5.77 0.25 6.80
N VAL A 71 -4.57 0.80 6.62
CA VAL A 71 -4.35 2.22 6.35
C VAL A 71 -4.87 2.57 4.95
N GLN A 72 -4.51 1.77 3.95
CA GLN A 72 -5.00 1.96 2.58
C GLN A 72 -6.53 1.82 2.50
N SER A 73 -7.13 0.91 3.27
CA SER A 73 -8.59 0.77 3.36
C SER A 73 -9.27 2.05 3.84
N ILE A 74 -8.77 2.63 4.94
CA ILE A 74 -9.37 3.83 5.54
C ILE A 74 -9.23 5.02 4.59
N VAL A 75 -8.02 5.28 4.09
CA VAL A 75 -7.77 6.44 3.22
C VAL A 75 -8.51 6.28 1.88
N ALA A 76 -8.57 5.07 1.30
CA ALA A 76 -9.37 4.82 0.10
C ALA A 76 -10.85 5.18 0.32
N ALA A 77 -11.42 4.85 1.49
CA ALA A 77 -12.80 5.21 1.82
C ALA A 77 -12.97 6.73 1.95
N GLU A 78 -12.02 7.42 2.60
CA GLU A 78 -12.05 8.88 2.74
C GLU A 78 -12.00 9.62 1.40
N VAL A 79 -11.18 9.13 0.45
CA VAL A 79 -10.97 9.80 -0.84
C VAL A 79 -11.92 9.34 -1.95
N GLY A 80 -12.93 8.53 -1.61
CA GLY A 80 -14.03 8.15 -2.51
C GLY A 80 -13.85 6.83 -3.27
N TYR A 81 -12.79 6.07 -3.00
CA TYR A 81 -12.48 4.78 -3.63
C TYR A 81 -13.07 3.59 -2.87
N GLN A 82 -14.40 3.57 -2.70
CA GLN A 82 -15.10 2.57 -1.87
C GLN A 82 -14.83 1.11 -2.28
N GLY A 83 -14.71 0.85 -3.59
CA GLY A 83 -14.38 -0.49 -4.09
C GLY A 83 -12.96 -0.93 -3.71
N MET A 84 -11.99 -0.02 -3.68
CA MET A 84 -10.63 -0.30 -3.20
C MET A 84 -10.62 -0.48 -1.69
N ALA A 85 -11.35 0.38 -0.96
CA ALA A 85 -11.49 0.28 0.48
C ALA A 85 -12.00 -1.09 0.90
N MET A 86 -13.06 -1.60 0.25
CA MET A 86 -13.59 -2.93 0.56
C MET A 86 -12.57 -4.04 0.27
N ARG A 87 -11.81 -3.96 -0.83
CA ARG A 87 -10.77 -4.95 -1.12
C ARG A 87 -9.69 -4.96 -0.04
N TYR A 88 -9.16 -3.79 0.31
CA TYR A 88 -8.14 -3.67 1.36
C TYR A 88 -8.66 -4.12 2.73
N PHE A 89 -9.91 -3.78 3.07
CA PHE A 89 -10.56 -4.26 4.28
C PHE A 89 -10.61 -5.79 4.33
N LEU A 90 -11.06 -6.44 3.26
CA LEU A 90 -11.13 -7.90 3.20
C LEU A 90 -9.75 -8.55 3.26
N SER A 91 -8.75 -8.00 2.55
CA SER A 91 -7.36 -8.46 2.64
C SER A 91 -6.83 -8.39 4.07
N GLY A 92 -7.08 -7.30 4.79
CA GLY A 92 -6.69 -7.16 6.20
C GLY A 92 -7.46 -8.08 7.13
N LEU A 93 -8.77 -8.26 6.90
CA LEU A 93 -9.64 -9.11 7.73
C LEU A 93 -9.27 -10.60 7.63
N TYR A 94 -8.91 -11.06 6.44
CA TYR A 94 -8.58 -12.46 6.18
C TYR A 94 -7.08 -12.75 6.20
N VAL A 95 -6.23 -11.79 6.59
CA VAL A 95 -4.77 -11.91 6.48
C VAL A 95 -4.22 -13.19 7.09
N ASP A 96 -4.60 -13.50 8.33
CA ASP A 96 -4.19 -14.72 9.01
C ASP A 96 -5.07 -15.93 8.64
N LEU A 97 -6.38 -15.72 8.49
CA LEU A 97 -7.34 -16.81 8.22
C LEU A 97 -7.12 -17.48 6.85
N ALA A 98 -6.63 -16.72 5.88
CA ALA A 98 -6.36 -17.18 4.52
C ALA A 98 -4.86 -17.20 4.18
N ASP A 99 -3.99 -17.00 5.18
CA ASP A 99 -2.53 -17.03 5.04
C ASP A 99 -2.01 -16.15 3.88
N LEU A 100 -2.50 -14.91 3.82
CA LEU A 100 -2.25 -13.99 2.70
C LEU A 100 -0.83 -13.37 2.72
N HIS A 101 -0.06 -13.60 3.79
CA HIS A 101 1.30 -13.10 4.00
C HIS A 101 2.29 -14.26 4.29
N ALA A 102 2.14 -15.38 3.58
CA ALA A 102 3.04 -16.54 3.65
C ALA A 102 4.42 -16.31 2.99
#